data_AF-A0A0C9TJA8-F1
#
_entry.id   AF-A0A0C9TJA8-F1
#
_cell.length_a   1.000
_cell.length_b   1.000
_cell.length_c   1.000
_cell.angle_alpha   90.00
_cell.angle_beta   90.00
_cell.angle_gamma   90.00
#
_symmetry.space_group_name_H-M   'P 1'
#
loop_
_entity.id
_entity.type
_entity.pdbx_description
1 polymer ?
#
loop_
_entity_poly.entity_id
_entity_poly.type
_entity_poly.pdbx_seq_one_letter_code
_entity_poly.pdbx_strand_id
1 'polypeptide(L)'
;METNEIDHTDVQRTIGEASGWITTDQLENAREKPRKRQTKADSGDRETEEEAEKQDATEQLSTDEEGFPTMASIQAELDSFSAFDTRHYDDAGNHLLTVVDISGIHITAICPCKCPQQSPFRAQLLQIGLYPATQKSPRTAFTFQLLESFRLMNLECKVTAMSFYKYLQRVTDPILPHATPDQQTMEIPPKQAGLWVCARFQSQDWIKDLGGAWKYSRSFVMDGNFSAEHMKLKNDDDFDLTGGSGYFTASLRYQAHLQIADDKQPKSTCHEHKAVNQVHATQKHLTATGIGAIACARHGCFMPDTVVDFQKGERQVNMDYALCHALGKLEGMPRAAIIYDIACQFNVHFSARVSRSDYLKFSDTIQIIWGIGLFHIHGHQDVCLSRYSPDLIPGIGKVDGEVLETLWSQLNEICGSTRSMTAAHRREVLNDHMLDSNRKKMLNIVQSLSRKYIQALQASEVAEEGYRNLTANADQSLIT
;
A
#
# COMPACT_ATOMS: atom_id res chain seq x y z
N MET A 1 -41.80 -28.40 6.19
CA MET A 1 -42.15 -28.38 7.62
C MET A 1 -40.92 -27.92 8.37
N GLU A 2 -41.14 -27.01 9.32
CA GLU A 2 -40.18 -26.32 10.22
C GLU A 2 -39.37 -25.16 9.61
N THR A 3 -39.92 -23.97 9.81
CA THR A 3 -39.29 -22.65 9.70
C THR A 3 -38.54 -22.36 11.01
N ASN A 4 -37.21 -22.35 11.00
CA ASN A 4 -36.43 -21.82 12.12
C ASN A 4 -36.25 -20.31 11.93
N GLU A 5 -36.90 -19.54 12.80
CA GLU A 5 -36.65 -18.11 12.98
C GLU A 5 -35.21 -17.91 13.46
N ILE A 6 -34.48 -17.03 12.78
CA ILE A 6 -33.16 -16.59 13.21
C ILE A 6 -33.35 -15.52 14.29
N ASP A 7 -32.96 -15.83 15.52
CA ASP A 7 -32.95 -14.89 16.64
C ASP A 7 -31.88 -13.81 16.40
N HIS A 8 -32.33 -12.57 16.23
CA HIS A 8 -31.48 -11.41 15.96
C HIS A 8 -30.63 -10.96 17.16
N THR A 9 -30.71 -11.62 18.32
CA THR A 9 -29.90 -11.28 19.51
C THR A 9 -28.54 -11.98 19.59
N ASP A 10 -28.30 -13.06 18.84
CA ASP A 10 -27.00 -13.79 18.85
C ASP A 10 -25.90 -13.13 18.01
N VAL A 11 -26.27 -12.24 17.08
CA VAL A 11 -25.31 -11.50 16.24
C VAL A 11 -24.55 -10.43 17.03
N GLN A 12 -25.15 -9.87 18.09
CA GLN A 12 -24.48 -8.84 18.90
C GLN A 12 -23.54 -9.40 19.95
N ARG A 13 -23.72 -10.65 20.40
CA ARG A 13 -22.88 -11.25 21.44
C ARG A 13 -21.52 -11.74 20.90
N THR A 14 -21.49 -12.18 19.64
CA THR A 14 -20.29 -12.77 19.01
C THR A 14 -19.24 -11.73 18.57
N ILE A 15 -19.59 -10.44 18.52
CA ILE A 15 -18.66 -9.35 18.16
C ILE A 15 -17.76 -8.94 19.35
N GLY A 16 -18.13 -9.31 20.59
CA GLY A 16 -17.44 -8.89 21.81
C GLY A 16 -16.16 -9.67 22.16
N GLU A 17 -15.93 -10.87 21.61
CA GLU A 17 -14.92 -11.80 22.15
C GLU A 17 -13.69 -12.03 21.25
N ALA A 18 -13.59 -11.36 20.09
CA ALA A 18 -12.47 -11.51 19.15
C ALA A 18 -11.39 -10.41 19.27
N SER A 19 -11.15 -9.87 20.47
CA SER A 19 -10.12 -8.83 20.72
C SER A 19 -8.96 -9.34 21.60
N GLY A 20 -8.37 -10.47 21.22
CA GLY A 20 -7.10 -10.94 21.79
C GLY A 20 -5.91 -10.20 21.17
N TRP A 21 -5.51 -9.08 21.77
CA TRP A 21 -4.25 -8.40 21.43
C TRP A 21 -3.05 -9.24 21.90
N ILE A 22 -2.03 -9.33 21.06
CA ILE A 22 -0.69 -9.80 21.42
C ILE A 22 -0.19 -8.88 22.55
N THR A 23 0.07 -9.45 23.73
CA THR A 23 0.60 -8.71 24.88
C THR A 23 2.05 -8.30 24.64
N THR A 24 2.43 -7.17 25.24
CA THR A 24 3.70 -6.45 25.06
C THR A 24 4.97 -7.20 25.48
N ASP A 25 4.85 -8.35 26.14
CA ASP A 25 5.97 -9.02 26.81
C ASP A 25 6.84 -9.89 25.89
N GLN A 26 6.46 -10.09 24.62
CA GLN A 26 7.22 -10.94 23.68
C GLN A 26 8.20 -10.19 22.76
N LEU A 27 8.30 -8.86 22.86
CA LEU A 27 9.22 -8.05 22.04
C LEU A 27 10.46 -7.53 22.81
N GLU A 28 10.56 -7.74 24.12
CA GLU A 28 11.67 -7.22 24.94
C GLU A 28 12.95 -8.09 24.92
N ASN A 29 12.90 -9.34 24.47
CA ASN A 29 14.06 -10.26 24.56
C ASN A 29 15.07 -10.20 23.40
N ALA A 30 15.10 -9.13 22.61
CA ALA A 30 16.10 -8.99 21.55
C ALA A 30 16.68 -7.57 21.48
N ARG A 31 17.40 -7.13 22.54
CA ARG A 31 18.49 -6.14 22.46
C ARG A 31 19.19 -5.94 23.81
N GLU A 32 20.19 -6.77 24.10
CA GLU A 32 21.30 -6.35 24.96
C GLU A 32 22.56 -6.12 24.14
N LYS A 33 23.06 -4.88 24.18
CA LYS A 33 24.45 -4.52 24.57
C LYS A 33 24.64 -3.00 24.44
N PRO A 34 24.93 -2.27 25.54
CA PRO A 34 25.24 -0.85 25.46
C PRO A 34 26.71 -0.63 25.04
N ARG A 35 26.94 0.23 24.05
CA ARG A 35 28.27 0.77 23.73
C ARG A 35 28.64 1.83 24.78
N LYS A 36 29.72 1.58 25.52
CA LYS A 36 30.35 2.53 26.46
C LYS A 36 30.77 3.81 25.72
N ARG A 37 30.32 4.97 26.19
CA ARG A 37 30.84 6.29 25.79
C ARG A 37 31.93 6.69 26.80
N GLN A 38 33.16 6.84 26.33
CA GLN A 38 34.28 7.35 27.12
C GLN A 38 34.08 8.84 27.41
N THR A 39 34.15 9.20 28.68
CA THR A 39 34.36 10.56 29.16
C THR A 39 35.85 10.91 29.06
N LYS A 40 36.16 12.14 28.62
CA LYS A 40 37.47 12.77 28.83
C LYS A 40 37.24 14.07 29.59
N ALA A 41 37.93 14.18 30.71
CA ALA A 41 38.06 15.36 31.56
C ALA A 41 39.32 16.17 31.19
N ASP A 42 39.53 17.24 31.97
CA ASP A 42 40.56 18.29 31.96
C ASP A 42 40.31 19.45 30.99
N SER A 43 40.46 20.73 31.36
CA SER A 43 40.89 21.44 32.59
C SER A 43 40.57 22.93 32.32
N GLY A 44 39.98 23.71 33.23
CA GLY A 44 40.71 24.53 34.20
C GLY A 44 41.24 25.83 33.60
N ASP A 45 40.60 26.98 33.88
CA ASP A 45 41.26 28.18 34.46
C ASP A 45 40.27 29.32 34.77
N ARG A 46 40.65 30.10 35.79
CA ARG A 46 39.89 31.08 36.59
C ARG A 46 39.95 32.52 36.02
N GLU A 47 39.15 33.38 36.68
CA GLU A 47 39.21 34.85 36.81
C GLU A 47 38.26 35.58 35.83
N THR A 48 37.35 36.50 36.23
CA THR A 48 37.19 37.35 37.43
C THR A 48 35.72 37.75 37.64
N GLU A 49 35.38 38.13 38.89
CA GLU A 49 34.15 38.81 39.32
C GLU A 49 34.16 40.31 38.98
N GLU A 50 33.13 40.80 38.29
CA GLU A 50 32.63 42.20 38.16
C GLU A 50 31.58 42.13 37.03
N GLU A 51 30.31 42.54 37.09
CA GLU A 51 29.54 43.47 37.91
C GLU A 51 28.09 42.97 37.91
N ALA A 52 27.45 42.95 39.08
CA ALA A 52 26.01 42.85 39.21
C ALA A 52 25.46 44.26 39.46
N GLU A 53 25.06 45.00 38.42
CA GLU A 53 24.10 46.11 38.51
C GLU A 53 23.80 46.68 37.12
N LYS A 54 22.59 46.37 36.59
CA LYS A 54 21.69 47.25 35.82
C LYS A 54 20.62 46.42 35.14
N GLN A 55 19.55 46.18 35.89
CA GLN A 55 18.22 46.02 35.29
C GLN A 55 17.71 47.41 34.88
N ASP A 56 16.92 47.41 33.81
CA ASP A 56 16.17 48.53 33.22
C ASP A 56 16.90 49.30 32.10
N ALA A 57 16.83 48.75 30.88
CA ALA A 57 17.03 49.48 29.65
C ALA A 57 16.01 48.99 28.61
N THR A 58 15.05 49.86 28.28
CA THR A 58 14.14 49.76 27.16
C THR A 58 14.95 49.59 25.86
N GLU A 59 14.84 48.43 25.19
CA GLU A 59 15.44 48.24 23.86
C GLU A 59 14.76 49.18 22.85
N GLN A 60 15.48 50.23 22.44
CA GLN A 60 15.06 51.12 21.35
C GLN A 60 15.50 50.53 20.02
N LEU A 61 14.56 50.37 19.08
CA LEU A 61 14.82 49.97 17.69
C LEU A 61 15.77 50.98 16.99
N SER A 62 16.77 50.49 16.26
CA SER A 62 17.65 51.34 15.47
C SER A 62 16.96 51.84 14.20
N THR A 63 16.75 53.15 14.11
CA THR A 63 16.18 53.85 12.94
C THR A 63 17.26 54.47 12.06
N ASP A 64 16.96 54.70 10.78
CA ASP A 64 17.81 55.50 9.89
C ASP A 64 17.76 57.00 10.21
N GLU A 65 18.53 57.82 9.47
CA GLU A 65 18.59 59.28 9.68
C GLU A 65 17.24 60.01 9.45
N GLU A 66 16.24 59.35 8.87
CA GLU A 66 14.88 59.88 8.69
C GLU A 66 13.85 59.29 9.68
N GLY A 67 14.29 58.47 10.64
CA GLY A 67 13.44 57.92 11.69
C GLY A 67 12.62 56.69 11.29
N PHE A 68 12.93 56.06 10.15
CA PHE A 68 12.30 54.80 9.73
C PHE A 68 13.13 53.59 10.22
N PRO A 69 12.49 52.45 10.56
CA PRO A 69 13.20 51.24 10.92
C PRO A 69 14.12 50.79 9.77
N THR A 70 15.40 50.57 10.07
CA THR A 70 16.35 50.08 9.07
C THR A 70 15.96 48.68 8.55
N MET A 71 16.29 48.34 7.30
CA MET A 71 16.08 46.98 6.78
C MET A 71 16.74 45.90 7.66
N ALA A 72 17.83 46.22 8.35
CA ALA A 72 18.49 45.33 9.31
C ALA A 72 17.68 45.16 10.61
N SER A 73 17.01 46.21 11.12
CA SER A 73 16.14 46.09 12.28
C SER A 73 14.84 45.35 11.94
N ILE A 74 14.28 45.58 10.74
CA ILE A 74 13.11 44.81 10.25
C ILE A 74 13.50 43.34 10.06
N GLN A 75 14.68 43.05 9.50
CA GLN A 75 15.17 41.69 9.36
C GLN A 75 15.45 41.05 10.72
N ALA A 76 16.01 41.77 11.69
CA ALA A 76 16.23 41.26 13.05
C ALA A 76 14.90 41.00 13.80
N GLU A 77 13.88 41.84 13.58
CA GLU A 77 12.54 41.65 14.14
C GLU A 77 11.84 40.45 13.47
N LEU A 78 11.91 40.34 12.14
CA LEU A 78 11.46 39.16 11.38
C LEU A 78 12.21 37.89 11.79
N ASP A 79 13.51 37.97 12.04
CA ASP A 79 14.34 36.86 12.50
C ASP A 79 13.95 36.47 13.94
N SER A 80 13.56 37.44 14.79
CA SER A 80 13.02 37.20 16.13
C SER A 80 11.63 36.55 16.12
N PHE A 81 10.79 36.89 15.13
CA PHE A 81 9.51 36.20 14.88
C PHE A 81 9.72 34.81 14.25
N SER A 82 10.82 34.60 13.52
CA SER A 82 11.19 33.33 12.90
C SER A 82 11.94 32.37 13.82
N ALA A 83 12.31 32.81 15.03
CA ALA A 83 12.82 31.95 16.09
C ALA A 83 11.69 31.07 16.62
N PHE A 84 11.23 30.14 15.77
CA PHE A 84 10.25 29.14 16.14
C PHE A 84 10.76 28.40 17.36
N ASP A 85 9.96 28.52 18.41
CA ASP A 85 10.23 28.04 19.74
C ASP A 85 10.65 26.57 19.72
N THR A 86 11.93 26.31 19.96
CA THR A 86 12.47 24.93 20.02
C THR A 86 12.06 24.21 21.31
N ARG A 87 11.25 24.85 22.17
CA ARG A 87 10.69 24.26 23.38
C ARG A 87 9.74 23.11 23.05
N HIS A 88 10.00 21.93 23.65
CA HIS A 88 9.11 20.76 23.58
C HIS A 88 7.86 20.90 24.45
N TYR A 89 7.89 21.86 25.37
CA TYR A 89 6.85 22.10 26.34
C TYR A 89 6.62 23.59 26.52
N ASP A 90 5.38 24.00 26.77
CA ASP A 90 5.10 25.36 27.21
C ASP A 90 5.61 25.59 28.64
N ASP A 91 5.53 26.84 29.11
CA ASP A 91 5.97 27.22 30.46
C ASP A 91 5.15 26.53 31.58
N ALA A 92 4.03 25.88 31.23
CA ALA A 92 3.21 25.08 32.13
C ALA A 92 3.51 23.55 32.05
N GLY A 93 4.46 23.14 31.21
CA GLY A 93 4.86 21.74 31.04
C GLY A 93 3.92 20.92 30.15
N ASN A 94 3.06 21.55 29.34
CA ASN A 94 2.22 20.88 28.34
C ASN A 94 2.99 20.64 27.04
N HIS A 95 2.63 19.61 26.29
CA HIS A 95 3.32 19.27 25.05
C HIS A 95 2.99 20.29 23.95
N LEU A 96 4.00 21.01 23.43
CA LEU A 96 3.81 21.84 22.24
C LEU A 96 3.78 20.95 20.99
N LEU A 97 2.65 20.96 20.29
CA LEU A 97 2.42 20.14 19.11
C LEU A 97 2.10 21.01 17.90
N THR A 98 2.80 20.78 16.79
CA THR A 98 2.42 21.33 15.49
C THR A 98 1.21 20.56 14.97
N VAL A 99 0.04 21.21 14.96
CA VAL A 99 -1.20 20.66 14.42
C VAL A 99 -1.42 21.20 13.03
N VAL A 100 -1.43 20.32 12.04
CA VAL A 100 -1.71 20.67 10.65
C VAL A 100 -3.19 20.38 10.38
N ASP A 101 -3.91 21.40 9.97
CA ASP A 101 -5.34 21.38 9.70
C ASP A 101 -5.68 22.06 8.36
N ILE A 102 -6.90 21.86 7.84
CA ILE A 102 -7.38 22.56 6.65
C ILE A 102 -7.34 24.09 6.79
N SER A 103 -7.37 24.61 8.01
CA SER A 103 -7.26 26.04 8.33
C SER A 103 -5.82 26.56 8.39
N GLY A 104 -4.81 25.69 8.28
CA GLY A 104 -3.39 26.07 8.34
C GLY A 104 -2.56 25.20 9.29
N ILE A 105 -1.34 25.65 9.54
CA ILE A 105 -0.35 25.02 10.43
C ILE A 105 -0.34 25.80 11.75
N HIS A 106 -0.72 25.14 12.83
CA HIS A 106 -0.89 25.74 14.15
C HIS A 106 0.08 25.11 15.15
N ILE A 107 0.54 25.89 16.13
CA ILE A 107 1.28 25.36 17.28
C ILE A 107 0.35 25.43 18.49
N THR A 108 0.04 24.27 19.06
CA THR A 108 -0.94 24.15 20.15
C THR A 108 -0.35 23.35 21.30
N ALA A 109 -0.49 23.87 22.52
CA ALA A 109 -0.18 23.15 23.75
C ALA A 109 -1.26 22.09 24.03
N ILE A 110 -0.85 20.83 24.14
CA ILE A 110 -1.73 19.71 24.47
C ILE A 110 -1.40 19.21 25.87
N CYS A 111 -2.39 19.26 26.75
CA CYS A 111 -2.31 18.66 28.08
C CYS A 111 -2.73 17.18 28.00
N PRO A 112 -1.80 16.23 28.20
CA PRO A 112 -2.15 14.82 28.25
C PRO A 112 -2.99 14.54 29.50
N CYS A 113 -3.99 13.67 29.36
CA CYS A 113 -4.72 13.12 30.49
C CYS A 113 -3.74 12.39 31.43
N LYS A 114 -3.82 12.72 32.73
CA LYS A 114 -2.97 12.18 33.82
C LYS A 114 -3.68 11.13 34.70
N CYS A 115 -4.82 10.59 34.25
CA CYS A 115 -5.63 9.67 35.04
C CYS A 115 -4.95 8.30 35.25
N PRO A 116 -5.27 7.56 36.34
CA PRO A 116 -4.61 6.29 36.68
C PRO A 116 -4.69 5.17 35.61
N GLN A 117 -5.67 5.22 34.70
CA GLN A 117 -5.82 4.30 33.56
C GLN A 117 -5.66 5.02 32.21
N GLN A 118 -4.77 6.00 32.13
CA GLN A 118 -4.57 6.74 30.89
C GLN A 118 -4.02 5.85 29.76
N SER A 119 -4.52 6.07 28.54
CA SER A 119 -3.89 5.53 27.35
C SER A 119 -2.55 6.24 27.07
N PRO A 120 -1.61 5.63 26.34
CA PRO A 120 -0.39 6.31 25.91
C PRO A 120 -0.70 7.60 25.13
N PHE A 121 0.17 8.60 25.19
CA PHE A 121 -0.08 9.93 24.59
C PHE A 121 -0.55 9.87 23.13
N ARG A 122 0.07 9.01 22.30
CA ARG A 122 -0.37 8.79 20.90
C ARG A 122 -1.82 8.35 20.77
N ALA A 123 -2.30 7.51 21.67
CA ALA A 123 -3.67 7.02 21.66
C ALA A 123 -4.64 8.10 22.13
N GLN A 124 -4.21 8.94 23.08
CA GLN A 124 -4.96 10.14 23.46
C GLN A 124 -5.10 11.12 22.28
N LEU A 125 -4.04 11.34 21.49
CA LEU A 125 -4.10 12.15 20.27
C LEU A 125 -5.15 11.60 19.28
N LEU A 126 -5.13 10.29 19.04
CA LEU A 126 -6.11 9.65 18.16
C LEU A 126 -7.55 9.78 18.70
N GLN A 127 -7.74 9.67 20.02
CA GLN A 127 -9.05 9.84 20.68
C GLN A 127 -9.61 11.26 20.49
N ILE A 128 -8.75 12.29 20.41
CA ILE A 128 -9.16 13.67 20.16
C ILE A 128 -9.14 14.05 18.66
N GLY A 129 -9.01 13.08 17.77
CA GLY A 129 -9.10 13.32 16.32
C GLY A 129 -7.79 13.79 15.66
N LEU A 130 -6.65 13.63 16.33
CA LEU A 130 -5.33 14.00 15.83
C LEU A 130 -4.51 12.76 15.49
N TYR A 131 -4.08 12.66 14.23
CA TYR A 131 -3.19 11.61 13.77
C TYR A 131 -1.72 12.01 14.00
N PRO A 132 -0.97 11.34 14.87
CA PRO A 132 0.43 11.68 15.12
C PRO A 132 1.33 11.28 13.95
N ALA A 133 2.22 12.19 13.51
CA ALA A 133 3.20 11.91 12.46
C ALA A 133 4.17 10.79 12.87
N THR A 134 4.57 10.75 14.15
CA THR A 134 5.50 9.75 14.69
C THR A 134 4.91 8.97 15.86
N GLN A 135 5.35 7.71 16.01
CA GLN A 135 4.76 6.77 16.97
C GLN A 135 5.28 6.91 18.41
N LYS A 136 6.51 7.40 18.60
CA LYS A 136 7.19 7.42 19.91
C LYS A 136 7.04 8.75 20.64
N SER A 137 7.29 9.84 19.93
CA SER A 137 7.31 11.20 20.49
C SER A 137 6.74 12.17 19.46
N PRO A 138 5.40 12.22 19.33
CA PRO A 138 4.75 13.04 18.31
C PRO A 138 5.04 14.52 18.58
N ARG A 139 5.61 15.19 17.57
CA ARG A 139 5.80 16.65 17.53
C ARG A 139 4.86 17.33 16.54
N THR A 140 4.39 16.55 15.57
CA THR A 140 3.44 16.97 14.56
C THR A 140 2.25 16.02 14.59
N ALA A 141 1.04 16.56 14.47
CA ALA A 141 -0.15 15.77 14.21
C ALA A 141 -1.02 16.42 13.14
N PHE A 142 -1.80 15.59 12.48
CA PHE A 142 -2.69 15.98 11.39
C PHE A 142 -4.13 15.78 11.83
N THR A 143 -5.03 16.69 11.47
CA THR A 143 -6.45 16.42 11.63
C THR A 143 -6.90 15.37 10.61
N PHE A 144 -7.84 14.50 10.99
CA PHE A 144 -8.41 13.54 10.02
C PHE A 144 -9.08 14.25 8.83
N GLN A 145 -9.63 15.44 9.05
CA GLN A 145 -10.20 16.27 8.00
C GLN A 145 -9.14 16.68 6.96
N LEU A 146 -7.97 17.14 7.41
CA LEU A 146 -6.86 17.45 6.51
C LEU A 146 -6.43 16.22 5.69
N LEU A 147 -6.26 15.07 6.35
CA LEU A 147 -5.83 13.84 5.67
C LEU A 147 -6.83 13.42 4.59
N GLU A 148 -8.13 13.56 4.84
CA GLU A 148 -9.16 13.28 3.84
C GLU A 148 -9.18 14.32 2.72
N SER A 149 -9.03 15.62 3.04
CA SER A 149 -8.92 16.69 2.04
C SER A 149 -7.72 16.47 1.12
N PHE A 150 -6.55 16.12 1.67
CA PHE A 150 -5.38 15.77 0.88
C PHE A 150 -5.65 14.57 -0.02
N ARG A 151 -6.22 13.48 0.53
CA ARG A 151 -6.56 12.28 -0.24
C ARG A 151 -7.46 12.60 -1.43
N LEU A 152 -8.48 13.42 -1.25
CA LEU A 152 -9.38 13.83 -2.33
C LEU A 152 -8.69 14.72 -3.37
N MET A 153 -7.85 15.67 -2.94
CA MET A 153 -7.06 16.50 -3.86
C MET A 153 -6.01 15.71 -4.63
N ASN A 154 -5.42 14.68 -4.04
CA ASN A 154 -4.53 13.77 -4.75
C ASN A 154 -5.31 12.92 -5.76
N LEU A 155 -6.43 12.32 -5.36
CA LEU A 155 -7.22 11.45 -6.22
C LEU A 155 -7.83 12.19 -7.42
N GLU A 156 -8.46 13.35 -7.20
CA GLU A 156 -9.19 14.07 -8.25
C GLU A 156 -8.29 15.07 -9.00
N CYS A 157 -7.42 15.77 -8.26
CA CYS A 157 -6.63 16.87 -8.80
C CYS A 157 -5.14 16.54 -8.95
N LYS A 158 -4.70 15.33 -8.56
CA LYS A 158 -3.30 14.87 -8.66
C LYS A 158 -2.32 15.83 -7.96
N VAL A 159 -2.79 16.46 -6.89
CA VAL A 159 -1.97 17.37 -6.08
C VAL A 159 -0.91 16.58 -5.34
N THR A 160 0.36 16.94 -5.53
CA THR A 160 1.49 16.36 -4.78
C THR A 160 1.40 16.77 -3.31
N ALA A 161 1.94 15.96 -2.40
CA ALA A 161 2.03 16.33 -0.99
C ALA A 161 2.74 17.69 -0.78
N MET A 162 3.80 17.94 -1.56
CA MET A 162 4.51 19.22 -1.58
C MET A 162 3.63 20.39 -2.01
N SER A 163 2.85 20.23 -3.08
CA SER A 163 1.94 21.30 -3.56
C SER A 163 0.84 21.56 -2.55
N PHE A 164 0.32 20.51 -1.92
CA PHE A 164 -0.67 20.63 -0.86
C PHE A 164 -0.11 21.32 0.38
N TYR A 165 1.12 20.98 0.79
CA TYR A 165 1.81 21.67 1.86
C TYR A 165 2.04 23.16 1.54
N LYS A 166 2.53 23.50 0.34
CA LYS A 166 2.66 24.90 -0.11
C LYS A 166 1.33 25.66 -0.10
N TYR A 167 0.23 24.98 -0.41
CA TYR A 167 -1.12 25.53 -0.25
C TYR A 167 -1.40 25.85 1.23
N LEU A 168 -1.13 24.93 2.15
CA LEU A 168 -1.31 25.15 3.60
C LEU A 168 -0.43 26.27 4.14
N GLN A 169 0.82 26.41 3.65
CA GLN A 169 1.70 27.53 4.03
C GLN A 169 1.04 28.88 3.73
N ARG A 170 0.42 29.02 2.55
CA ARG A 170 -0.29 30.24 2.14
C ARG A 170 -1.61 30.46 2.86
N VAL A 171 -2.29 29.38 3.26
CA VAL A 171 -3.49 29.47 4.12
C VAL A 171 -3.11 29.95 5.53
N THR A 172 -1.96 29.50 6.03
CA THR A 172 -1.45 29.85 7.37
C THR A 172 -0.96 31.29 7.42
N ASP A 173 -0.08 31.66 6.50
CA ASP A 173 0.42 33.03 6.35
C ASP A 173 0.52 33.38 4.86
N PRO A 174 -0.40 34.21 4.34
CA PRO A 174 -0.37 34.62 2.94
C PRO A 174 0.75 35.62 2.62
N ILE A 175 1.31 36.29 3.63
CA ILE A 175 2.35 37.32 3.50
C ILE A 175 3.73 36.68 3.49
N LEU A 176 4.01 35.80 4.47
CA LEU A 176 5.29 35.10 4.63
C LEU A 176 5.10 33.57 4.68
N PRO A 177 4.65 32.92 3.60
CA PRO A 177 4.39 31.48 3.59
C PRO A 177 5.64 30.66 3.91
N HIS A 178 6.83 31.14 3.54
CA HIS A 178 8.10 30.47 3.80
C HIS A 178 8.55 30.52 5.26
N ALA A 179 7.94 31.39 6.08
CA ALA A 179 8.22 31.44 7.51
C ALA A 179 7.46 30.34 8.29
N THR A 180 6.53 29.62 7.67
CA THR A 180 5.83 28.52 8.33
C THR A 180 6.75 27.30 8.57
N PRO A 181 6.53 26.50 9.64
CA PRO A 181 7.45 25.42 10.05
C PRO A 181 7.78 24.44 8.92
N ASP A 182 9.07 24.26 8.62
CA ASP A 182 9.59 23.50 7.47
C ASP A 182 9.28 21.99 7.52
N GLN A 183 9.23 21.38 6.33
CA GLN A 183 8.74 20.03 6.02
C GLN A 183 9.57 18.88 6.62
N GLN A 184 10.75 19.12 7.20
CA GLN A 184 11.65 18.05 7.69
C GLN A 184 11.02 17.09 8.73
N THR A 185 9.82 17.37 9.22
CA THR A 185 9.06 16.52 10.15
C THR A 185 7.79 15.87 9.55
N MET A 186 7.48 16.05 8.27
CA MET A 186 6.34 15.40 7.61
C MET A 186 6.67 13.97 7.16
N GLU A 187 7.03 13.10 8.10
CA GLU A 187 6.76 11.67 7.91
C GLU A 187 5.24 11.51 8.00
N ILE A 188 4.54 11.63 6.87
CA ILE A 188 3.15 11.19 6.82
C ILE A 188 3.22 9.68 7.08
N PRO A 189 2.61 9.21 8.18
CA PRO A 189 2.69 7.81 8.54
C PRO A 189 2.16 7.00 7.35
N PRO A 190 2.85 5.92 6.93
CA PRO A 190 2.43 5.13 5.81
C PRO A 190 0.96 4.80 6.02
N LYS A 191 0.09 5.25 5.09
CA LYS A 191 -1.28 4.76 5.02
C LYS A 191 -1.12 3.24 5.10
N GLN A 192 -1.61 2.61 6.17
CA GLN A 192 -1.80 1.17 6.15
C GLN A 192 -2.82 0.92 5.04
N ALA A 193 -2.30 0.67 3.84
CA ALA A 193 -3.14 0.41 2.70
C ALA A 193 -3.82 -0.92 2.95
N GLY A 194 -5.14 -0.86 3.00
CA GLY A 194 -6.00 -2.02 2.83
C GLY A 194 -6.04 -2.94 4.04
N LEU A 195 -7.11 -2.77 4.83
CA LEU A 195 -7.82 -3.94 5.33
C LEU A 195 -8.17 -4.80 4.11
N TRP A 196 -7.35 -5.80 3.80
CA TRP A 196 -7.68 -6.80 2.81
C TRP A 196 -8.84 -7.63 3.36
N VAL A 197 -10.03 -7.37 2.86
CA VAL A 197 -11.21 -8.18 3.13
C VAL A 197 -11.47 -9.07 1.92
N CYS A 198 -10.51 -9.92 1.54
CA CYS A 198 -10.96 -11.25 1.14
C CYS A 198 -11.08 -12.03 2.45
N ALA A 199 -12.18 -11.77 3.15
CA ALA A 199 -12.38 -12.13 4.55
C ALA A 199 -11.72 -13.47 4.89
N ARG A 200 -10.89 -13.47 5.94
CA ARG A 200 -10.60 -14.69 6.71
C ARG A 200 -11.91 -15.11 7.42
N PHE A 201 -12.93 -15.49 6.66
CA PHE A 201 -14.02 -16.29 7.21
C PHE A 201 -13.48 -17.72 7.33
N GLN A 202 -12.64 -17.92 8.33
CA GLN A 202 -12.11 -19.20 8.72
C GLN A 202 -12.91 -19.64 9.94
N SER A 203 -13.91 -20.50 9.75
CA SER A 203 -14.53 -21.21 10.88
C SER A 203 -13.45 -22.05 11.58
N GLN A 204 -13.47 -22.19 12.91
CA GLN A 204 -12.42 -22.88 13.69
C GLN A 204 -12.07 -24.31 13.22
N ASP A 205 -12.91 -24.93 12.37
CA ASP A 205 -12.74 -26.28 11.85
C ASP A 205 -12.24 -26.37 10.38
N TRP A 206 -11.83 -25.27 9.74
CA TRP A 206 -11.43 -25.28 8.31
C TRP A 206 -10.26 -26.22 7.99
N ILE A 207 -9.36 -26.48 8.95
CA ILE A 207 -8.21 -27.40 8.80
C ILE A 207 -8.67 -28.87 8.74
N LYS A 208 -9.85 -29.19 9.27
CA LYS A 208 -10.38 -30.57 9.34
C LYS A 208 -11.10 -31.01 8.06
N ASP A 209 -11.52 -30.08 7.19
CA ASP A 209 -12.18 -30.37 5.90
C ASP A 209 -11.15 -30.49 4.75
N LEU A 210 -10.30 -31.52 4.79
CA LEU A 210 -9.27 -31.78 3.76
C LEU A 210 -9.89 -32.03 2.36
N GLY A 211 -11.13 -32.53 2.27
CA GLY A 211 -11.87 -32.69 1.02
C GLY A 211 -12.46 -31.39 0.45
N GLY A 212 -12.58 -30.35 1.28
CA GLY A 212 -13.13 -29.03 0.93
C GLY A 212 -12.10 -27.92 0.78
N ALA A 213 -10.79 -28.22 0.74
CA ALA A 213 -9.71 -27.22 0.69
C ALA A 213 -9.87 -26.16 -0.42
N TRP A 214 -10.56 -26.50 -1.50
CA TRP A 214 -10.91 -25.57 -2.58
C TRP A 214 -11.80 -24.39 -2.12
N LYS A 215 -12.69 -24.59 -1.14
CA LYS A 215 -13.57 -23.53 -0.59
C LYS A 215 -12.76 -22.37 0.01
N TYR A 216 -11.61 -22.72 0.61
CA TYR A 216 -10.73 -21.77 1.29
C TYR A 216 -9.62 -21.25 0.37
N SER A 217 -9.53 -21.75 -0.86
CA SER A 217 -8.50 -21.32 -1.81
C SER A 217 -8.63 -19.83 -2.13
N ARG A 218 -7.49 -19.17 -2.34
CA ARG A 218 -7.44 -17.84 -2.93
C ARG A 218 -7.13 -17.95 -4.41
N SER A 219 -7.90 -17.26 -5.23
CA SER A 219 -7.68 -17.18 -6.67
C SER A 219 -7.21 -15.77 -7.04
N PHE A 220 -6.13 -15.73 -7.80
CA PHE A 220 -5.47 -14.53 -8.26
C PHE A 220 -5.33 -14.56 -9.77
N VAL A 221 -5.44 -13.38 -10.37
CA VAL A 221 -5.03 -13.11 -11.75
C VAL A 221 -3.79 -12.25 -11.68
N MET A 222 -2.84 -12.49 -12.58
CA MET A 222 -1.66 -11.66 -12.78
C MET A 222 -1.58 -11.24 -14.25
N ASP A 223 -1.23 -9.98 -14.47
CA ASP A 223 -1.17 -9.41 -15.82
C ASP A 223 -0.34 -8.10 -15.82
N GLY A 224 0.11 -7.70 -17.01
CA GLY A 224 0.90 -6.51 -17.29
C GLY A 224 0.14 -5.43 -18.05
N ASN A 225 0.20 -4.20 -17.54
CA ASN A 225 -0.34 -3.01 -18.20
C ASN A 225 0.77 -2.14 -18.82
N PHE A 226 0.82 -2.11 -20.15
CA PHE A 226 1.80 -1.35 -20.94
C PHE A 226 1.40 0.09 -21.20
N SER A 227 0.17 0.50 -20.90
CA SER A 227 -0.26 1.90 -20.98
C SER A 227 0.32 2.75 -19.84
N ALA A 228 0.66 2.12 -18.72
CA ALA A 228 1.18 2.75 -17.51
C ALA A 228 2.69 3.07 -17.58
N GLU A 229 3.14 3.65 -18.70
CA GLU A 229 4.52 4.07 -18.90
C GLU A 229 4.95 5.16 -17.92
N HIS A 230 6.27 5.28 -17.68
CA HIS A 230 6.85 6.35 -16.89
C HIS A 230 8.10 6.90 -17.57
N MET A 231 8.10 8.21 -17.83
CA MET A 231 9.24 8.89 -18.46
C MET A 231 10.38 9.09 -17.49
N LYS A 232 11.59 9.05 -18.03
CA LYS A 232 12.79 9.44 -17.30
C LYS A 232 12.84 10.94 -17.12
N LEU A 233 12.82 11.39 -15.87
CA LEU A 233 12.95 12.81 -15.53
C LEU A 233 14.42 13.20 -15.35
N LYS A 234 14.69 14.50 -15.51
CA LYS A 234 16.03 15.07 -15.27
C LYS A 234 16.32 15.23 -13.77
N ASN A 235 15.31 15.65 -13.01
CA ASN A 235 15.36 15.83 -11.56
C ASN A 235 14.18 15.08 -10.94
N ASP A 236 14.45 14.14 -10.04
CA ASP A 236 13.45 13.29 -9.38
C ASP A 236 13.81 13.20 -7.89
N ASP A 237 13.73 14.34 -7.21
CA ASP A 237 14.14 14.52 -5.81
C ASP A 237 12.94 14.38 -4.85
N ASP A 238 11.83 13.82 -5.34
CA ASP A 238 10.59 13.67 -4.58
C ASP A 238 10.63 12.40 -3.71
N PHE A 239 9.92 12.43 -2.58
CA PHE A 239 9.95 11.37 -1.59
C PHE A 239 8.66 10.54 -1.61
N ASP A 240 8.79 9.21 -1.62
CA ASP A 240 7.65 8.29 -1.57
C ASP A 240 7.11 8.19 -0.15
N LEU A 241 5.91 8.75 0.09
CA LEU A 241 5.26 8.74 1.40
C LEU A 241 4.83 7.33 1.86
N THR A 242 4.65 6.40 0.92
CA THR A 242 4.16 5.05 1.24
C THR A 242 5.31 4.09 1.53
N GLY A 243 6.49 4.32 0.96
CA GLY A 243 7.65 3.42 1.13
C GLY A 243 7.37 1.96 0.76
N GLY A 244 6.38 1.71 -0.10
CA GLY A 244 5.89 0.36 -0.44
C GLY A 244 4.78 -0.20 0.45
N SER A 245 4.18 0.60 1.35
CA SER A 245 3.01 0.20 2.16
C SER A 245 1.69 0.23 1.38
N GLY A 246 1.73 0.57 0.10
CA GLY A 246 0.59 0.69 -0.82
C GLY A 246 0.34 -0.57 -1.65
N TYR A 247 -0.06 -0.37 -2.91
CA TYR A 247 -0.16 -1.43 -3.91
C TYR A 247 1.18 -1.68 -4.61
N PHE A 248 1.93 -0.62 -4.86
CA PHE A 248 3.33 -0.71 -5.27
C PHE A 248 4.19 -1.38 -4.21
N THR A 249 5.03 -2.29 -4.66
CA THR A 249 6.05 -2.93 -3.83
C THR A 249 7.17 -1.97 -3.45
N ALA A 250 7.85 -2.27 -2.34
CA ALA A 250 8.98 -1.46 -1.87
C ALA A 250 10.11 -1.38 -2.91
N SER A 251 10.39 -0.17 -3.39
CA SER A 251 11.30 0.10 -4.51
C SER A 251 12.71 -0.46 -4.31
N LEU A 252 13.31 -0.24 -3.14
CA LEU A 252 14.71 -0.62 -2.87
C LEU A 252 14.91 -2.13 -2.91
N ARG A 253 14.00 -2.88 -2.28
CA ARG A 253 14.06 -4.34 -2.23
C ARG A 253 13.81 -4.96 -3.61
N TYR A 254 12.87 -4.40 -4.35
CA TYR A 254 12.57 -4.82 -5.70
C TYR A 254 13.75 -4.56 -6.67
N GLN A 255 14.37 -3.37 -6.60
CA GLN A 255 15.56 -3.06 -7.39
C GLN A 255 16.74 -4.01 -7.07
N ALA A 256 16.96 -4.33 -5.80
CA ALA A 256 17.99 -5.27 -5.41
C ALA A 256 17.74 -6.69 -5.97
N HIS A 257 16.47 -7.14 -5.99
CA HIS A 257 16.09 -8.37 -6.66
C HIS A 257 16.39 -8.35 -8.17
N LEU A 258 16.03 -7.26 -8.85
CA LEU A 258 16.26 -7.10 -10.29
C LEU A 258 17.76 -7.10 -10.67
N GLN A 259 18.64 -6.67 -9.77
CA GLN A 259 20.09 -6.65 -10.01
C GLN A 259 20.72 -8.05 -10.00
N ILE A 260 20.18 -8.98 -9.22
CA ILE A 260 20.74 -10.34 -9.08
C ILE A 260 20.06 -11.39 -9.98
N ALA A 261 18.89 -11.08 -10.51
CA ALA A 261 18.08 -12.04 -11.24
C ALA A 261 18.65 -12.38 -12.63
N ASP A 262 18.65 -13.67 -12.98
CA ASP A 262 18.97 -14.14 -14.34
C ASP A 262 17.75 -13.92 -15.25
N ASP A 263 17.92 -13.15 -16.33
CA ASP A 263 16.84 -12.67 -17.20
C ASP A 263 16.71 -13.51 -18.49
N LYS A 264 17.00 -14.80 -18.40
CA LYS A 264 16.86 -15.73 -19.53
C LYS A 264 15.40 -16.14 -19.71
N GLN A 265 14.74 -15.50 -20.66
CA GLN A 265 13.42 -15.91 -21.13
C GLN A 265 13.53 -17.16 -22.02
N PRO A 266 12.91 -18.30 -21.65
CA PRO A 266 12.82 -19.44 -22.54
C PRO A 266 11.97 -19.08 -23.77
N LYS A 267 12.28 -19.70 -24.93
CA LYS A 267 11.48 -19.49 -26.14
C LYS A 267 10.06 -20.03 -25.93
N SER A 268 9.06 -19.25 -26.36
CA SER A 268 7.67 -19.71 -26.34
C SER A 268 7.51 -20.98 -27.17
N THR A 269 6.86 -21.97 -26.58
CA THR A 269 6.49 -23.23 -27.23
C THR A 269 5.06 -23.22 -27.78
N CYS A 270 4.27 -22.18 -27.46
CA CYS A 270 2.87 -22.05 -27.89
C CYS A 270 2.75 -21.24 -29.20
N HIS A 271 1.72 -21.57 -30.00
CA HIS A 271 1.55 -21.15 -31.40
C HIS A 271 1.41 -19.62 -31.60
N GLU A 272 0.81 -18.87 -30.67
CA GLU A 272 0.41 -17.47 -30.91
C GLU A 272 0.84 -16.44 -29.86
N HIS A 273 1.96 -16.66 -29.15
CA HIS A 273 2.53 -15.63 -28.27
C HIS A 273 3.44 -14.64 -29.01
N LYS A 274 2.94 -14.02 -30.09
CA LYS A 274 3.67 -12.96 -30.81
C LYS A 274 3.74 -11.64 -30.02
N ALA A 275 2.80 -11.38 -29.11
CA ALA A 275 2.77 -10.19 -28.27
C ALA A 275 3.96 -10.10 -27.29
N VAL A 276 4.37 -11.23 -26.72
CA VAL A 276 5.51 -11.30 -25.78
C VAL A 276 6.85 -11.03 -26.46
N ASN A 277 6.98 -11.35 -27.76
CA ASN A 277 8.27 -11.31 -28.45
C ASN A 277 8.68 -9.92 -28.97
N GLN A 278 7.82 -8.90 -28.94
CA GLN A 278 8.11 -7.57 -29.53
C GLN A 278 8.38 -6.44 -28.52
N VAL A 279 8.23 -6.65 -27.20
CA VAL A 279 8.27 -5.54 -26.21
C VAL A 279 9.62 -5.42 -25.46
N HIS A 280 10.65 -6.20 -25.82
CA HIS A 280 11.92 -6.21 -25.10
C HIS A 280 12.92 -5.11 -25.51
N ALA A 281 12.51 -4.15 -26.33
CA ALA A 281 13.36 -3.01 -26.65
C ALA A 281 13.41 -2.04 -25.45
N THR A 282 14.61 -1.81 -24.90
CA THR A 282 14.80 -0.76 -23.90
C THR A 282 14.49 0.59 -24.53
N GLN A 283 13.42 1.23 -24.08
CA GLN A 283 13.08 2.58 -24.51
C GLN A 283 13.88 3.57 -23.66
N LYS A 284 14.94 4.17 -24.23
CA LYS A 284 15.89 5.03 -23.50
C LYS A 284 15.25 6.23 -22.77
N HIS A 285 14.06 6.63 -23.18
CA HIS A 285 13.32 7.76 -22.60
C HIS A 285 12.37 7.36 -21.46
N LEU A 286 12.17 6.07 -21.22
CA LEU A 286 11.31 5.55 -20.17
C LEU A 286 12.12 4.98 -19.00
N THR A 287 11.67 5.27 -17.78
CA THR A 287 12.10 4.59 -16.55
C THR A 287 11.32 3.29 -16.38
N ALA A 288 10.03 3.29 -16.72
CA ALA A 288 9.19 2.11 -16.74
C ALA A 288 8.39 2.02 -18.05
N THR A 289 8.34 0.84 -18.66
CA THR A 289 7.58 0.55 -19.88
C THR A 289 6.15 0.10 -19.61
N GLY A 290 5.72 0.11 -18.34
CA GLY A 290 4.45 -0.44 -17.87
C GLY A 290 4.55 -0.91 -16.42
N ILE A 291 3.48 -1.52 -15.94
CA ILE A 291 3.40 -2.11 -14.59
C ILE A 291 2.80 -3.51 -14.65
N GLY A 292 3.22 -4.39 -13.75
CA GLY A 292 2.55 -5.67 -13.50
C GLY A 292 1.80 -5.62 -12.17
N ALA A 293 0.68 -6.32 -12.06
CA ALA A 293 -0.02 -6.45 -10.79
C ALA A 293 -0.69 -7.80 -10.62
N ILE A 294 -1.14 -8.03 -9.39
CA ILE A 294 -1.97 -9.17 -9.01
C ILE A 294 -3.30 -8.65 -8.47
N ALA A 295 -4.40 -9.28 -8.88
CA ALA A 295 -5.73 -9.00 -8.35
C ALA A 295 -6.45 -10.29 -7.95
N CYS A 296 -7.40 -10.17 -7.02
CA CYS A 296 -8.27 -11.28 -6.67
C CYS A 296 -9.19 -11.62 -7.83
N ALA A 297 -9.14 -12.84 -8.33
CA ALA A 297 -9.95 -13.29 -9.47
C ALA A 297 -11.47 -13.28 -9.18
N ARG A 298 -11.86 -13.44 -7.91
CA ARG A 298 -13.29 -13.48 -7.50
C ARG A 298 -13.90 -12.10 -7.29
N HIS A 299 -13.17 -11.22 -6.61
CA HIS A 299 -13.68 -9.92 -6.15
C HIS A 299 -13.19 -8.76 -7.02
N GLY A 300 -12.15 -9.00 -7.82
CA GLY A 300 -11.52 -7.99 -8.67
C GLY A 300 -10.84 -6.90 -7.88
N CYS A 301 -10.35 -7.18 -6.67
CA CYS A 301 -9.58 -6.22 -5.89
C CYS A 301 -8.09 -6.38 -6.19
N PHE A 302 -7.38 -5.28 -6.43
CA PHE A 302 -5.91 -5.26 -6.49
C PHE A 302 -5.33 -5.81 -5.19
N MET A 303 -4.24 -6.57 -5.28
CA MET A 303 -3.53 -7.10 -4.14
C MET A 303 -2.47 -6.07 -3.66
N PRO A 304 -2.52 -5.61 -2.40
CA PRO A 304 -1.51 -4.70 -1.87
C PRO A 304 -0.10 -5.27 -1.94
N ASP A 305 0.89 -4.40 -2.13
CA ASP A 305 2.31 -4.74 -2.23
C ASP A 305 2.55 -5.88 -3.24
N THR A 306 2.01 -5.73 -4.46
CA THR A 306 2.26 -6.66 -5.59
C THR A 306 2.46 -5.94 -6.92
N VAL A 307 2.26 -4.63 -6.98
CA VAL A 307 2.46 -3.85 -8.19
C VAL A 307 3.95 -3.58 -8.39
N VAL A 308 4.43 -3.85 -9.60
CA VAL A 308 5.84 -3.78 -9.96
C VAL A 308 6.02 -2.99 -11.26
N ASP A 309 7.03 -2.12 -11.31
CA ASP A 309 7.39 -1.43 -12.56
C ASP A 309 8.14 -2.38 -13.52
N PHE A 310 7.87 -2.28 -14.81
CA PHE A 310 8.58 -3.00 -15.88
C PHE A 310 9.74 -2.15 -16.44
N GLN A 311 10.96 -2.67 -16.43
CA GLN A 311 12.14 -1.91 -16.91
C GLN A 311 12.32 -2.01 -18.43
N LYS A 312 11.89 -3.11 -19.05
CA LYS A 312 12.06 -3.39 -20.50
C LYS A 312 11.03 -4.41 -20.97
N GLY A 313 9.77 -4.02 -20.86
CA GLY A 313 8.61 -4.90 -21.00
C GLY A 313 8.41 -5.80 -19.78
N GLU A 314 7.35 -6.59 -19.83
CA GLU A 314 7.06 -7.61 -18.82
C GLU A 314 8.07 -8.73 -18.89
N ARG A 315 8.71 -9.03 -17.75
CA ARG A 315 9.65 -10.14 -17.61
C ARG A 315 9.22 -11.06 -16.50
N GLN A 316 9.59 -12.33 -16.60
CA GLN A 316 9.28 -13.32 -15.56
C GLN A 316 9.79 -12.88 -14.19
N VAL A 317 10.98 -12.24 -14.12
CA VAL A 317 11.52 -11.68 -12.87
C VAL A 317 10.59 -10.66 -12.21
N ASN A 318 9.90 -9.84 -13.01
CA ASN A 318 8.95 -8.85 -12.49
C ASN A 318 7.77 -9.57 -11.83
N MET A 319 7.20 -10.55 -12.54
CA MET A 319 6.03 -11.29 -12.07
C MET A 319 6.35 -12.32 -10.98
N ASP A 320 7.58 -12.86 -10.94
CA ASP A 320 8.08 -13.70 -9.85
C ASP A 320 8.03 -12.94 -8.53
N TYR A 321 8.51 -11.69 -8.53
CA TYR A 321 8.52 -10.83 -7.34
C TYR A 321 7.10 -10.51 -6.87
N ALA A 322 6.22 -10.08 -7.78
CA ALA A 322 4.82 -9.82 -7.48
C ALA A 322 4.12 -11.06 -6.89
N LEU A 323 4.32 -12.23 -7.52
CA LEU A 323 3.69 -13.48 -7.08
C LEU A 323 4.19 -13.94 -5.72
N CYS A 324 5.49 -13.89 -5.46
CA CYS A 324 6.03 -14.26 -4.15
C CYS A 324 5.50 -13.35 -3.05
N HIS A 325 5.36 -12.04 -3.32
CA HIS A 325 4.74 -11.11 -2.39
C HIS A 325 3.24 -11.40 -2.16
N ALA A 326 2.51 -11.87 -3.17
CA ALA A 326 1.13 -12.31 -2.99
C ALA A 326 1.03 -13.60 -2.16
N LEU A 327 1.83 -14.62 -2.50
CA LEU A 327 1.86 -15.92 -1.83
C LEU A 327 2.38 -15.82 -0.39
N GLY A 328 3.35 -14.95 -0.11
CA GLY A 328 3.86 -14.70 1.24
C GLY A 328 2.79 -14.17 2.20
N LYS A 329 1.73 -13.55 1.68
CA LYS A 329 0.57 -13.08 2.47
C LYS A 329 -0.45 -14.19 2.76
N LEU A 330 -0.24 -15.40 2.24
CA LEU A 330 -1.13 -16.55 2.37
C LEU A 330 -0.59 -17.62 3.33
N GLU A 331 0.22 -17.22 4.32
CA GLU A 331 0.72 -18.15 5.32
C GLU A 331 -0.42 -18.93 6.00
N GLY A 332 -0.23 -20.24 6.11
CA GLY A 332 -1.23 -21.18 6.62
C GLY A 332 -2.32 -21.58 5.61
N MET A 333 -2.38 -20.99 4.41
CA MET A 333 -3.37 -21.39 3.41
C MET A 333 -2.93 -22.65 2.65
N PRO A 334 -3.83 -23.63 2.41
CA PRO A 334 -3.46 -24.89 1.78
C PRO A 334 -3.28 -24.76 0.26
N ARG A 335 -3.94 -23.79 -0.37
CA ARG A 335 -4.07 -23.74 -1.83
C ARG A 335 -4.28 -22.32 -2.36
N ALA A 336 -3.57 -21.99 -3.44
CA ALA A 336 -3.74 -20.77 -4.22
C ALA A 336 -3.87 -21.10 -5.71
N ALA A 337 -4.87 -20.53 -6.38
CA ALA A 337 -5.02 -20.59 -7.83
C ALA A 337 -4.46 -19.32 -8.46
N ILE A 338 -3.56 -19.46 -9.42
CA ILE A 338 -2.87 -18.39 -10.13
C ILE A 338 -3.25 -18.49 -11.61
N ILE A 339 -3.96 -17.49 -12.10
CA ILE A 339 -4.35 -17.38 -13.49
C ILE A 339 -3.41 -16.38 -14.17
N TYR A 340 -2.76 -16.82 -15.23
CA TYR A 340 -1.78 -16.02 -15.97
C TYR A 340 -1.73 -16.48 -17.43
N ASP A 341 -1.63 -15.54 -18.37
CA ASP A 341 -1.62 -15.81 -19.80
C ASP A 341 -0.58 -16.85 -20.20
N ILE A 342 0.65 -16.69 -19.70
CA ILE A 342 1.74 -17.61 -20.00
C ILE A 342 1.95 -18.64 -18.90
N ALA A 343 0.93 -18.98 -18.09
CA ALA A 343 1.07 -19.91 -16.97
C ALA A 343 1.75 -21.23 -17.37
N CYS A 344 1.43 -21.76 -18.57
CA CYS A 344 2.01 -23.01 -19.07
C CYS A 344 3.52 -22.97 -19.33
N GLN A 345 4.09 -21.77 -19.51
CA GLN A 345 5.52 -21.56 -19.69
C GLN A 345 6.17 -21.07 -18.40
N PHE A 346 5.47 -20.17 -17.69
CA PHE A 346 5.96 -19.52 -16.48
C PHE A 346 6.20 -20.50 -15.34
N ASN A 347 5.27 -21.45 -15.12
CA ASN A 347 5.30 -22.35 -13.98
C ASN A 347 6.44 -23.38 -14.01
N VAL A 348 6.91 -23.74 -15.22
CA VAL A 348 7.87 -24.83 -15.44
C VAL A 348 9.18 -24.59 -14.67
N HIS A 349 9.61 -23.33 -14.60
CA HIS A 349 10.85 -22.95 -13.92
C HIS A 349 10.61 -22.06 -12.69
N PHE A 350 9.35 -21.81 -12.30
CA PHE A 350 9.03 -20.90 -11.19
C PHE A 350 9.73 -21.30 -9.89
N SER A 351 9.61 -22.56 -9.47
CA SER A 351 10.28 -23.04 -8.24
C SER A 351 11.81 -22.89 -8.29
N ALA A 352 12.42 -23.13 -9.46
CA ALA A 352 13.85 -22.95 -9.65
C ALA A 352 14.27 -21.47 -9.60
N ARG A 353 13.45 -20.55 -10.14
CA ARG A 353 13.70 -19.10 -10.06
C ARG A 353 13.58 -18.59 -8.62
N VAL A 354 12.56 -19.03 -7.88
CA VAL A 354 12.34 -18.70 -6.47
C VAL A 354 13.55 -19.14 -5.63
N SER A 355 13.99 -20.38 -5.79
CA SER A 355 15.10 -20.96 -5.01
C SER A 355 16.46 -20.26 -5.21
N ARG A 356 16.61 -19.47 -6.28
CA ARG A 356 17.86 -18.77 -6.63
C ARG A 356 17.93 -17.34 -6.09
N SER A 357 16.85 -16.82 -5.51
CA SER A 357 16.78 -15.42 -5.07
C SER A 357 16.34 -15.32 -3.62
N ASP A 358 17.19 -14.75 -2.77
CA ASP A 358 16.86 -14.48 -1.36
C ASP A 358 15.70 -13.49 -1.16
N TYR A 359 15.31 -12.78 -2.23
CA TYR A 359 14.19 -11.86 -2.22
C TYR A 359 12.84 -12.54 -2.48
N LEU A 360 12.83 -13.77 -2.99
CA LEU A 360 11.62 -14.51 -3.35
C LEU A 360 11.34 -15.57 -2.28
N LYS A 361 10.35 -15.33 -1.41
CA LYS A 361 9.99 -16.25 -0.32
C LYS A 361 8.48 -16.31 -0.14
N PHE A 362 7.97 -17.52 0.05
CA PHE A 362 6.60 -17.82 0.47
C PHE A 362 6.58 -19.20 1.14
N SER A 363 5.43 -19.61 1.69
CA SER A 363 5.33 -20.91 2.38
C SER A 363 5.44 -22.08 1.41
N ASP A 364 6.34 -23.03 1.67
CA ASP A 364 6.48 -24.27 0.88
C ASP A 364 5.25 -25.20 1.00
N THR A 365 4.35 -24.93 1.96
CA THR A 365 3.15 -25.74 2.21
C THR A 365 1.99 -25.42 1.26
N ILE A 366 2.05 -24.30 0.52
CA ILE A 366 0.93 -23.87 -0.32
C ILE A 366 0.92 -24.61 -1.66
N GLN A 367 -0.19 -25.27 -1.97
CA GLN A 367 -0.38 -25.85 -3.30
C GLN A 367 -0.75 -24.75 -4.30
N ILE A 368 0.11 -24.53 -5.30
CA ILE A 368 -0.16 -23.59 -6.39
C ILE A 368 -0.85 -24.33 -7.54
N ILE A 369 -1.97 -23.79 -7.99
CA ILE A 369 -2.70 -24.29 -9.16
C ILE A 369 -2.66 -23.25 -10.24
N TRP A 370 -2.28 -23.68 -11.43
CA TRP A 370 -2.05 -22.79 -12.55
C TRP A 370 -3.22 -22.84 -13.52
N GLY A 371 -3.70 -21.66 -13.93
CA GLY A 371 -4.69 -21.51 -14.98
C GLY A 371 -4.28 -20.44 -15.98
N ILE A 372 -4.94 -20.41 -17.13
CA ILE A 372 -4.79 -19.39 -18.17
C ILE A 372 -6.17 -18.75 -18.37
N GLY A 373 -6.25 -17.43 -18.60
CA GLY A 373 -7.53 -16.76 -18.87
C GLY A 373 -8.31 -17.45 -19.99
N LEU A 374 -9.64 -17.52 -19.88
CA LEU A 374 -10.50 -18.21 -20.85
C LEU A 374 -10.41 -17.57 -22.24
N PHE A 375 -10.13 -16.28 -22.35
CA PHE A 375 -9.90 -15.67 -23.66
C PHE A 375 -8.55 -16.10 -24.24
N HIS A 376 -7.51 -16.08 -23.40
CA HIS A 376 -6.14 -16.37 -23.82
C HIS A 376 -5.88 -17.84 -24.13
N ILE A 377 -6.55 -18.78 -23.44
CA ILE A 377 -6.30 -20.23 -23.57
C ILE A 377 -6.44 -20.76 -25.00
N HIS A 378 -7.30 -20.13 -25.81
CA HIS A 378 -7.52 -20.49 -27.21
C HIS A 378 -6.31 -20.19 -28.11
N GLY A 379 -5.41 -19.27 -27.72
CA GLY A 379 -4.16 -18.97 -28.41
C GLY A 379 -3.00 -19.93 -28.06
N HIS A 380 -3.24 -20.89 -27.17
CA HIS A 380 -2.27 -21.92 -26.81
C HIS A 380 -2.49 -23.22 -27.59
N GLN A 381 -1.53 -24.13 -27.49
CA GLN A 381 -1.65 -25.50 -28.00
C GLN A 381 -2.78 -26.28 -27.29
N ASP A 382 -3.37 -27.27 -27.96
CA ASP A 382 -4.53 -28.03 -27.46
C ASP A 382 -4.32 -28.66 -26.08
N VAL A 383 -3.10 -29.12 -25.79
CA VAL A 383 -2.76 -29.68 -24.46
C VAL A 383 -2.85 -28.64 -23.33
N CYS A 384 -2.75 -27.35 -23.65
CA CYS A 384 -2.95 -26.29 -22.66
C CYS A 384 -4.42 -26.18 -22.25
N LEU A 385 -5.36 -26.36 -23.18
CA LEU A 385 -6.79 -26.28 -22.89
C LEU A 385 -7.17 -27.28 -21.78
N SER A 386 -6.78 -28.54 -21.93
CA SER A 386 -7.10 -29.59 -20.96
C SER A 386 -6.39 -29.44 -19.61
N ARG A 387 -5.24 -28.77 -19.57
CA ARG A 387 -4.43 -28.62 -18.35
C ARG A 387 -4.67 -27.33 -17.58
N TYR A 388 -4.92 -26.24 -18.29
CA TYR A 388 -4.88 -24.88 -17.73
C TYR A 388 -6.19 -24.10 -17.90
N SER A 389 -7.20 -24.64 -18.59
CA SER A 389 -8.51 -24.00 -18.65
C SER A 389 -9.14 -23.94 -17.25
N PRO A 390 -9.52 -22.75 -16.74
CA PRO A 390 -10.22 -22.61 -15.47
C PRO A 390 -11.50 -23.46 -15.41
N ASP A 391 -12.19 -23.64 -16.53
CA ASP A 391 -13.41 -24.45 -16.59
C ASP A 391 -13.16 -25.95 -16.34
N LEU A 392 -11.92 -26.42 -16.50
CA LEU A 392 -11.54 -27.82 -16.32
C LEU A 392 -10.73 -28.07 -15.04
N ILE A 393 -10.40 -27.03 -14.26
CA ILE A 393 -9.59 -27.15 -13.04
C ILE A 393 -10.51 -27.38 -11.82
N PRO A 394 -10.46 -28.57 -11.18
CA PRO A 394 -11.34 -28.85 -10.05
C PRO A 394 -11.13 -27.90 -8.89
N GLY A 395 -12.20 -27.25 -8.43
CA GLY A 395 -12.20 -26.39 -7.25
C GLY A 395 -11.74 -24.94 -7.48
N ILE A 396 -11.52 -24.50 -8.72
CA ILE A 396 -11.21 -23.07 -9.00
C ILE A 396 -12.49 -22.20 -9.05
N GLY A 397 -13.64 -22.81 -9.31
CA GLY A 397 -14.93 -22.12 -9.50
C GLY A 397 -15.08 -21.53 -10.91
N LYS A 398 -16.24 -20.94 -11.21
CA LYS A 398 -16.44 -20.25 -12.50
C LYS A 398 -15.73 -18.90 -12.48
N VAL A 399 -14.61 -18.81 -13.21
CA VAL A 399 -13.77 -17.62 -13.30
C VAL A 399 -13.18 -17.52 -14.70
N ASP A 400 -13.28 -16.34 -15.32
CA ASP A 400 -12.76 -16.10 -16.67
C ASP A 400 -11.26 -15.78 -16.68
N GLY A 401 -10.75 -15.17 -15.61
CA GLY A 401 -9.36 -14.73 -15.55
C GLY A 401 -9.13 -13.32 -16.11
N GLU A 402 -10.17 -12.60 -16.54
CA GLU A 402 -10.06 -11.34 -17.30
C GLU A 402 -10.24 -10.09 -16.42
N VAL A 403 -10.23 -10.27 -15.09
CA VAL A 403 -10.59 -9.19 -14.15
C VAL A 403 -9.61 -8.02 -14.18
N LEU A 404 -8.32 -8.28 -14.48
CA LEU A 404 -7.30 -7.25 -14.56
C LEU A 404 -7.55 -6.31 -15.73
N GLU A 405 -8.07 -6.78 -16.86
CA GLU A 405 -8.38 -5.92 -18.01
C GLU A 405 -9.46 -4.88 -17.71
N THR A 406 -10.46 -5.27 -16.91
CA THR A 406 -11.47 -4.32 -16.42
C THR A 406 -10.87 -3.28 -15.49
N LEU A 407 -9.88 -3.68 -14.68
CA LEU A 407 -9.17 -2.77 -13.78
C LEU A 407 -8.22 -1.84 -14.53
N TRP A 408 -7.55 -2.35 -15.56
CA TRP A 408 -6.69 -1.58 -16.46
C TRP A 408 -7.46 -0.55 -17.25
N SER A 409 -8.63 -0.88 -17.77
CA SER A 409 -9.49 0.08 -18.45
C SER A 409 -9.69 1.37 -17.63
N GLN A 410 -10.01 1.23 -16.35
CA GLN A 410 -10.18 2.37 -15.43
C GLN A 410 -8.84 3.07 -15.11
N LEU A 411 -7.77 2.30 -14.89
CA LEU A 411 -6.45 2.87 -14.57
C LEU A 411 -5.81 3.58 -15.77
N ASN A 412 -6.14 3.17 -17.00
CA ASN A 412 -5.58 3.74 -18.22
C ASN A 412 -6.04 5.19 -18.43
N GLU A 413 -7.19 5.57 -17.90
CA GLU A 413 -7.70 6.96 -17.95
C GLU A 413 -6.73 7.96 -17.31
N ILE A 414 -5.93 7.53 -16.33
CA ILE A 414 -4.97 8.39 -15.63
C ILE A 414 -3.52 8.18 -16.05
N CYS A 415 -3.20 7.11 -16.78
CA CYS A 415 -1.83 6.77 -17.16
C CYS A 415 -1.14 7.90 -17.94
N GLY A 416 -1.86 8.59 -18.83
CA GLY A 416 -1.31 9.73 -19.57
C GLY A 416 -0.85 10.87 -18.66
N SER A 417 -1.58 11.12 -17.56
CA SER A 417 -1.21 12.17 -16.59
C SER A 417 -0.08 11.76 -15.64
N THR A 418 0.03 10.47 -15.31
CA THR A 418 1.07 9.98 -14.40
C THR A 418 2.40 9.71 -15.09
N ARG A 419 2.39 9.64 -16.43
CA ARG A 419 3.57 9.37 -17.28
C ARG A 419 4.75 10.33 -17.05
N SER A 420 4.46 11.60 -16.77
CA SER A 420 5.47 12.67 -16.61
C SER A 420 5.68 13.11 -15.15
N MET A 421 5.04 12.46 -14.18
CA MET A 421 5.18 12.76 -12.76
C MET A 421 6.50 12.23 -12.21
N THR A 422 6.97 12.77 -11.08
CA THR A 422 8.04 12.17 -10.26
C THR A 422 7.71 10.71 -9.92
N ALA A 423 8.72 9.87 -9.69
CA ALA A 423 8.49 8.45 -9.44
C ALA A 423 7.63 8.24 -8.17
N ALA A 424 7.88 9.03 -7.13
CA ALA A 424 7.10 9.04 -5.89
C ALA A 424 5.64 9.42 -6.15
N HIS A 425 5.39 10.60 -6.72
CA HIS A 425 4.03 11.09 -6.97
C HIS A 425 3.23 10.18 -7.91
N ARG A 426 3.87 9.62 -8.96
CA ARG A 426 3.23 8.62 -9.83
C ARG A 426 2.70 7.45 -9.03
N ARG A 427 3.52 6.89 -8.13
CA ARG A 427 3.13 5.72 -7.31
C ARG A 427 2.03 6.08 -6.33
N GLU A 428 2.08 7.26 -5.72
CA GLU A 428 1.04 7.74 -4.80
C GLU A 428 -0.31 7.86 -5.50
N VAL A 429 -0.36 8.53 -6.66
CA VAL A 429 -1.59 8.65 -7.45
C VAL A 429 -2.12 7.27 -7.84
N LEU A 430 -1.28 6.41 -8.41
CA LEU A 430 -1.70 5.06 -8.80
C LEU A 430 -2.17 4.22 -7.60
N ASN A 431 -1.49 4.31 -6.45
CA ASN A 431 -1.89 3.66 -5.21
C ASN A 431 -3.27 4.13 -4.74
N ASP A 432 -3.53 5.43 -4.75
CA ASP A 432 -4.81 6.01 -4.32
C ASP A 432 -5.96 5.62 -5.27
N HIS A 433 -5.72 5.55 -6.59
CA HIS A 433 -6.72 5.06 -7.55
C HIS A 433 -7.00 3.56 -7.39
N MET A 434 -5.98 2.73 -7.15
CA MET A 434 -6.17 1.32 -6.83
C MET A 434 -6.91 1.13 -5.49
N LEU A 435 -6.64 1.98 -4.50
CA LEU A 435 -7.34 2.01 -3.22
C LEU A 435 -8.82 2.35 -3.41
N ASP A 436 -9.11 3.39 -4.18
CA ASP A 436 -10.47 3.80 -4.50
C ASP A 436 -11.25 2.71 -5.24
N SER A 437 -10.63 2.06 -6.24
CA SER A 437 -11.21 0.91 -6.94
C SER A 437 -11.57 -0.23 -5.97
N ASN A 438 -10.63 -0.58 -5.09
CA ASN A 438 -10.87 -1.60 -4.06
C ASN A 438 -11.97 -1.18 -3.07
N ARG A 439 -11.99 0.09 -2.62
CA ARG A 439 -13.02 0.61 -1.71
C ARG A 439 -14.41 0.55 -2.34
N LYS A 440 -14.55 0.97 -3.60
CA LYS A 440 -15.80 0.88 -4.37
C LYS A 440 -16.29 -0.56 -4.48
N LYS A 441 -15.40 -1.53 -4.69
CA LYS A 441 -15.76 -2.96 -4.73
C LYS A 441 -16.20 -3.47 -3.38
N MET A 442 -15.49 -3.12 -2.31
CA MET A 442 -15.84 -3.55 -0.95
C MET A 442 -17.18 -2.99 -0.49
N LEU A 443 -17.47 -1.72 -0.78
CA LEU A 443 -18.77 -1.11 -0.46
C LEU A 443 -19.93 -1.78 -1.21
N ASN A 444 -19.68 -2.25 -2.44
CA ASN A 444 -20.69 -2.90 -3.26
C ASN A 444 -20.65 -4.44 -3.18
N ILE A 445 -19.88 -5.02 -2.24
CA ILE A 445 -19.62 -6.46 -2.23
C ILE A 445 -20.90 -7.28 -2.02
N VAL A 446 -21.80 -6.82 -1.14
CA VAL A 446 -23.07 -7.51 -0.86
C VAL A 446 -23.92 -7.57 -2.12
N GLN A 447 -24.13 -6.42 -2.79
CA GLN A 447 -24.89 -6.36 -4.04
C GLN A 447 -24.24 -7.18 -5.16
N SER A 448 -22.91 -7.20 -5.24
CA SER A 448 -22.18 -8.02 -6.23
C SER A 448 -22.38 -9.51 -5.98
N LEU A 449 -22.22 -9.96 -4.73
CA LEU A 449 -22.38 -11.37 -4.35
C LEU A 449 -23.82 -11.85 -4.51
N SER A 450 -24.82 -11.05 -4.13
CA SER A 450 -26.24 -11.41 -4.33
C SER A 450 -26.56 -11.62 -5.81
N ARG A 451 -26.08 -10.74 -6.70
CA ARG A 451 -26.26 -10.89 -8.15
C ARG A 451 -25.55 -12.13 -8.69
N LYS A 452 -24.29 -12.33 -8.29
CA LYS A 452 -23.50 -13.51 -8.70
C LYS A 452 -24.13 -14.82 -8.22
N TYR A 453 -24.73 -14.83 -7.03
CA TYR A 453 -25.42 -16.00 -6.50
C TYR A 453 -26.64 -16.39 -7.35
N ILE A 454 -27.48 -15.41 -7.71
CA ILE A 454 -28.63 -15.65 -8.61
C ILE A 454 -28.16 -16.18 -9.97
N GLN A 455 -27.13 -15.57 -10.55
CA GLN A 455 -26.53 -16.03 -11.81
C GLN A 455 -25.95 -17.45 -11.68
N ALA A 456 -25.33 -17.77 -10.55
CA ALA A 456 -24.78 -19.11 -10.30
C ALA A 456 -25.88 -20.16 -10.20
N LEU A 457 -27.02 -19.86 -9.58
CA LEU A 457 -28.17 -20.78 -9.54
C LEU A 457 -28.69 -21.08 -10.94
N GLN A 458 -28.91 -20.05 -11.76
CA GLN A 458 -29.36 -20.21 -13.16
C GLN A 458 -28.33 -21.00 -14.00
N ALA A 459 -27.05 -20.68 -13.87
CA ALA A 459 -25.99 -21.38 -14.57
C ALA A 459 -25.87 -22.84 -14.11
N SER A 460 -26.15 -23.14 -12.83
CA SER A 460 -26.14 -24.49 -12.29
C SER A 460 -27.22 -25.36 -12.93
N GLU A 461 -28.43 -24.84 -13.12
CA GLU A 461 -29.52 -25.57 -13.78
C GLU A 461 -29.14 -25.96 -15.22
N VAL A 462 -28.60 -25.00 -15.98
CA VAL A 462 -28.15 -25.23 -17.36
C VAL A 462 -26.98 -26.22 -17.41
N ALA A 463 -26.01 -26.09 -16.49
CA ALA A 463 -24.88 -27.00 -16.42
C ALA A 463 -25.30 -28.43 -16.05
N GLU A 464 -26.28 -28.59 -15.15
CA GLU A 464 -26.81 -29.89 -14.75
C GLU A 464 -27.55 -30.57 -15.90
N GLU A 465 -28.36 -29.83 -16.66
CA GLU A 465 -28.99 -30.35 -17.88
C GLU A 465 -27.94 -30.81 -18.90
N GLY A 466 -26.93 -29.97 -19.16
CA GLY A 466 -25.81 -30.32 -20.04
C GLY A 466 -25.07 -31.57 -19.57
N TYR A 467 -24.81 -31.69 -18.27
CA TYR A 467 -24.15 -32.85 -17.67
C TYR A 467 -24.99 -34.13 -17.80
N ARG A 468 -26.30 -34.06 -17.55
CA ARG A 468 -27.22 -35.20 -17.72
C ARG A 468 -27.27 -35.64 -19.18
N ASN A 469 -27.37 -34.70 -20.11
CA ASN A 469 -27.37 -34.98 -21.55
C ASN A 469 -26.04 -35.61 -22.00
N LEU A 470 -24.91 -35.10 -21.52
CA LEU A 470 -23.61 -35.69 -21.82
C LEU A 470 -23.51 -37.12 -21.26
N THR A 471 -23.93 -37.32 -20.01
CA THR A 471 -23.89 -38.64 -19.34
C THR A 471 -24.79 -39.66 -20.04
N ALA A 472 -25.97 -39.25 -20.52
CA ALA A 472 -26.90 -40.14 -21.21
C ALA A 472 -26.44 -40.54 -22.61
N ASN A 473 -25.60 -39.75 -23.26
CA ASN A 473 -25.18 -39.96 -24.65
C ASN A 473 -23.69 -40.33 -24.80
N ALA A 474 -22.88 -40.19 -23.75
CA ALA A 474 -21.48 -40.60 -23.76
C ALA A 474 -21.38 -42.13 -23.75
N ASP A 475 -20.42 -42.65 -24.53
CA ASP A 475 -20.10 -44.07 -24.53
C ASP A 475 -19.71 -44.51 -23.10
N GLN A 476 -20.31 -45.60 -22.62
CA GLN A 476 -20.05 -46.14 -21.28
C GLN A 476 -18.56 -46.38 -21.00
N SER A 477 -17.77 -46.65 -22.05
CA SER A 477 -16.32 -46.84 -21.95
C SER A 477 -15.52 -45.57 -21.63
N LEU A 478 -16.12 -44.39 -21.80
CA LEU A 478 -15.52 -43.09 -21.50
C LEU A 478 -15.94 -42.54 -20.12
N ILE A 479 -16.97 -43.12 -19.51
CA ILE A 479 -17.43 -42.79 -18.16
C ILE A 479 -16.65 -43.68 -17.18
N THR A 480 -15.58 -43.14 -16.60
CA THR A 480 -14.71 -43.87 -15.64
C THR A 480 -15.05 -43.57 -14.20
#